data_AF-A0A9E2YW36-F1
#
_entry.id   AF-A0A9E2YW36-F1
#
_cell.length_a   1.000
_cell.length_b   1.000
_cell.length_c   1.000
_cell.angle_alpha   90.00
_cell.angle_beta   90.00
_cell.angle_gamma   90.00
#
_symmetry.space_group_name_H-M   'P 1'
#
loop_
_entity.id
_entity.type
_entity.pdbx_description
1 polymer ?
#
loop_
_entity_poly.entity_id
_entity_poly.type
_entity_poly.pdbx_seq_one_letter_code
_entity_poly.pdbx_strand_id
1 'polypeptide(L)'
;MKHFLLAAALAVLATAGCTRESRSPDSIREHTADATAAAARDGKAVVKGVFEGLSRKGPVNINKAPKEQLLTLPGITAAQADAIIAGRPYDNAGQLMHRRILPKKEYDRIADRIIAK
;
A
#
# COMPACT_ATOMS: atom_id res chain seq x y z
N MET A 1 31.08 2.63 -51.43
CA MET A 1 30.95 3.75 -50.47
C MET A 1 30.45 3.17 -49.16
N LYS A 2 31.21 2.84 -48.12
CA LYS A 2 32.57 3.15 -47.68
C LYS A 2 33.12 1.90 -46.97
N HIS A 3 34.41 1.68 -47.11
CA HIS A 3 35.19 0.66 -46.42
C HIS A 3 35.10 0.83 -44.89
N PHE A 4 35.40 -0.20 -44.10
CA PHE A 4 36.53 -0.19 -43.15
C PHE A 4 36.47 -1.42 -42.22
N LEU A 5 37.45 -2.31 -42.41
CA LEU A 5 38.17 -3.09 -41.40
C LEU A 5 37.36 -3.85 -40.33
N LEU A 6 37.21 -5.16 -40.52
CA LEU A 6 37.02 -6.11 -39.41
C LEU A 6 37.80 -7.39 -39.73
N ALA A 7 39.10 -7.32 -39.49
CA ALA A 7 39.98 -8.46 -39.45
C ALA A 7 40.64 -8.47 -38.07
N ALA A 8 40.26 -9.43 -37.23
CA ALA A 8 41.13 -10.12 -36.29
C ALA A 8 40.29 -11.15 -35.55
N ALA A 9 40.42 -12.40 -35.96
CA ALA A 9 40.10 -13.54 -35.15
C ALA A 9 40.88 -13.47 -33.84
N LEU A 10 40.25 -13.71 -32.70
CA LEU A 10 40.96 -14.26 -31.55
C LEU A 10 40.06 -15.24 -30.80
N ALA A 11 40.59 -16.45 -30.70
CA ALA A 11 40.02 -17.63 -30.10
C ALA A 11 39.42 -17.40 -28.71
N VAL A 12 38.23 -17.97 -28.51
CA VAL A 12 37.66 -18.22 -27.18
C VAL A 12 38.52 -19.29 -26.52
N LEU A 13 39.45 -18.87 -25.68
CA LEU A 13 40.21 -19.70 -24.76
C LEU A 13 39.59 -19.54 -23.37
N ALA A 14 38.88 -20.57 -22.93
CA ALA A 14 38.39 -20.71 -21.57
C ALA A 14 39.58 -20.84 -20.61
N THR A 15 39.85 -19.79 -19.83
CA THR A 15 40.63 -19.90 -18.60
C THR A 15 39.71 -19.73 -17.41
N ALA A 16 39.61 -20.81 -16.64
CA ALA A 16 39.02 -20.81 -15.32
C ALA A 16 39.76 -19.79 -14.45
N GLY A 17 39.02 -18.80 -13.98
CA GLY A 17 39.51 -17.75 -13.11
C GLY A 17 38.34 -16.95 -12.57
N CYS A 18 37.43 -17.60 -11.84
CA CYS A 18 36.47 -16.89 -11.01
C CYS A 18 37.28 -16.04 -10.03
N THR A 19 37.38 -14.74 -10.28
CA THR A 19 37.69 -13.77 -9.25
C THR A 19 36.61 -13.92 -8.19
N ARG A 20 37.01 -14.57 -7.09
CA ARG A 20 36.24 -14.68 -5.87
C ARG A 20 36.19 -13.26 -5.27
N GLU A 21 35.25 -12.44 -5.74
CA GLU A 21 34.83 -11.23 -5.02
C GLU A 21 34.29 -11.73 -3.68
N SER A 22 35.12 -11.65 -2.66
CA SER A 22 34.81 -11.94 -1.28
C SER A 22 33.82 -10.90 -0.76
N ARG A 23 32.56 -10.99 -1.21
CA ARG A 23 31.43 -10.27 -0.63
C ARG A 23 31.17 -10.94 0.72
N SER A 24 31.59 -10.28 1.80
CA SER A 24 31.39 -10.80 3.16
C SER A 24 29.91 -11.13 3.36
N PRO A 25 29.56 -12.16 4.16
CA PRO A 25 28.16 -12.49 4.44
C PRO A 25 27.33 -11.28 4.88
N ASP A 26 27.95 -10.31 5.55
CA ASP A 26 27.32 -9.07 6.02
C ASP A 26 26.82 -8.17 4.88
N SER A 27 27.62 -7.98 3.83
CA SER A 27 27.21 -7.14 2.68
C SER A 27 26.06 -7.75 1.87
N ILE A 28 25.96 -9.08 1.78
CA ILE A 28 24.79 -9.73 1.17
C ILE A 28 23.53 -9.48 2.00
N ARG A 29 23.64 -9.56 3.33
CA ARG A 29 22.54 -9.32 4.27
C ARG A 29 22.11 -7.85 4.28
N GLU A 30 23.08 -6.94 4.18
CA GLU A 30 22.85 -5.49 4.13
C GLU A 30 22.12 -5.11 2.83
N HIS A 31 22.61 -5.55 1.67
CA HIS A 31 21.96 -5.25 0.39
C HIS A 31 20.59 -5.95 0.23
N THR A 32 20.37 -7.12 0.82
CA THR A 32 19.03 -7.73 0.84
C THR A 32 18.11 -7.01 1.83
N ALA A 33 18.61 -6.55 2.97
CA ALA A 33 17.84 -5.72 3.90
C ALA A 33 17.44 -4.38 3.27
N ASP A 34 18.36 -3.71 2.58
CA ASP A 34 18.10 -2.44 1.89
C ASP A 34 17.15 -2.60 0.71
N ALA A 35 17.35 -3.63 -0.13
CA ALA A 35 16.44 -3.90 -1.25
C ALA A 35 15.02 -4.28 -0.75
N THR A 36 14.93 -5.03 0.35
CA THR A 36 13.63 -5.37 0.97
C THR A 36 12.98 -4.13 1.61
N ALA A 37 13.77 -3.28 2.28
CA ALA A 37 13.26 -2.04 2.88
C ALA A 37 12.83 -1.02 1.83
N ALA A 38 13.57 -0.89 0.72
CA ALA A 38 13.20 -0.06 -0.42
C ALA A 38 11.91 -0.58 -1.08
N ALA A 39 11.84 -1.88 -1.40
CA ALA A 39 10.64 -2.49 -1.95
C ALA A 39 9.41 -2.35 -1.02
N ALA A 40 9.59 -2.47 0.30
CA ALA A 40 8.53 -2.26 1.28
C ALA A 40 8.06 -0.79 1.34
N ARG A 41 8.99 0.17 1.22
CA ARG A 41 8.66 1.61 1.19
C ARG A 41 7.93 1.99 -0.09
N ASP A 42 8.40 1.50 -1.23
CA ASP A 42 7.79 1.75 -2.53
C ASP A 42 6.38 1.14 -2.59
N GLY A 43 6.22 -0.10 -2.11
CA GLY A 43 4.91 -0.73 -1.99
C GLY A 43 3.95 0.06 -1.10
N LYS A 44 4.41 0.53 0.06
CA LYS A 44 3.60 1.36 0.96
C LYS A 44 3.20 2.70 0.34
N ALA A 45 4.11 3.35 -0.39
CA ALA A 45 3.84 4.61 -1.07
C ALA A 45 2.80 4.45 -2.19
N VAL A 46 2.89 3.37 -2.97
CA VAL A 46 1.91 3.03 -4.02
C VAL A 46 0.53 2.76 -3.40
N VAL A 47 0.44 1.95 -2.35
CA VAL A 47 -0.82 1.67 -1.66
C VAL A 47 -1.43 2.95 -1.07
N LYS A 48 -0.61 3.80 -0.45
CA LYS A 48 -1.06 5.09 0.08
C LYS A 48 -1.56 6.02 -1.02
N GLY A 49 -0.86 6.12 -2.15
CA GLY A 49 -1.27 6.94 -3.29
C GLY A 49 -2.60 6.48 -3.92
N VAL A 50 -2.80 5.16 -4.04
CA VAL A 50 -4.09 4.59 -4.49
C VAL A 50 -5.20 4.88 -3.48
N PHE A 51 -4.93 4.67 -2.19
CA PHE A 51 -5.88 4.94 -1.13
C PHE A 51 -6.29 6.42 -1.08
N GLU A 52 -5.33 7.34 -1.18
CA GLU A 52 -5.58 8.77 -1.26
C GLU A 52 -6.39 9.12 -2.52
N GLY A 53 -6.04 8.56 -3.68
CA GLY A 53 -6.78 8.77 -4.93
C GLY A 53 -8.23 8.30 -4.88
N LEU A 54 -8.50 7.17 -4.23
CA LEU A 54 -9.86 6.64 -4.03
C LEU A 54 -10.62 7.39 -2.95
N SER A 55 -9.95 7.83 -1.88
CA SER A 55 -10.57 8.58 -0.77
C SER A 55 -10.99 10.00 -1.16
N ARG A 56 -10.39 10.58 -2.21
CA ARG A 56 -10.69 11.93 -2.70
C ARG A 56 -11.98 12.02 -3.51
N LYS A 57 -12.57 10.90 -3.96
CA LYS A 57 -13.72 10.89 -4.87
C LYS A 57 -14.91 10.14 -4.30
N GLY A 58 -15.67 10.83 -3.45
CA GLY A 58 -17.02 10.40 -3.05
C GLY A 58 -17.14 9.89 -1.61
N PRO A 59 -18.32 9.35 -1.25
CA PRO A 59 -18.61 8.93 0.11
C PRO A 59 -17.76 7.73 0.55
N VAL A 60 -17.42 7.71 1.83
CA VAL A 60 -16.65 6.65 2.48
C VAL A 60 -17.49 5.38 2.56
N ASN A 61 -17.00 4.28 1.97
CA ASN A 61 -17.67 2.99 2.09
C ASN A 61 -17.35 2.33 3.44
N ILE A 62 -18.31 2.28 4.35
CA ILE A 62 -18.11 1.77 5.71
C ILE A 62 -17.77 0.28 5.78
N ASN A 63 -18.05 -0.49 4.72
CA ASN A 63 -17.71 -1.91 4.61
C ASN A 63 -16.27 -2.15 4.16
N LYS A 64 -15.65 -1.19 3.47
CA LYS A 64 -14.34 -1.38 2.78
C LYS A 64 -13.27 -0.39 3.20
N ALA A 65 -13.67 0.76 3.73
CA ALA A 65 -12.77 1.82 4.17
C ALA A 65 -11.77 1.29 5.19
N PRO A 66 -10.47 1.58 5.06
CA PRO A 66 -9.54 1.34 6.15
C PRO A 66 -9.79 2.34 7.29
N LYS A 67 -9.18 2.07 8.45
CA LYS A 67 -9.38 2.86 9.68
C LYS A 67 -9.07 4.33 9.47
N GLU A 68 -8.00 4.63 8.73
CA GLU A 68 -7.54 5.98 8.42
C GLU A 68 -8.60 6.78 7.68
N GLN A 69 -9.38 6.14 6.79
CA GLN A 69 -10.46 6.82 6.07
C GLN A 69 -11.64 7.12 7.01
N LEU A 70 -11.99 6.19 7.89
CA LEU A 70 -13.07 6.40 8.86
C LEU A 70 -12.73 7.54 9.82
N LEU A 71 -11.46 7.66 10.20
CA LEU A 71 -10.95 8.75 11.04
C LEU A 71 -10.98 10.12 10.35
N THR A 72 -11.15 10.19 9.03
CA THR A 72 -11.35 11.47 8.34
C THR A 72 -12.78 12.00 8.46
N LEU A 73 -13.72 11.17 8.94
CA LEU A 73 -15.11 11.57 9.12
C LEU A 73 -15.27 12.48 10.36
N PRO A 74 -16.04 13.58 10.27
CA PRO A 74 -16.18 14.52 11.37
C PRO A 74 -16.85 13.85 12.59
N GLY A 75 -16.19 13.94 13.75
CA GLY A 75 -16.70 13.38 15.01
C GLY A 75 -16.40 11.90 15.24
N ILE A 76 -15.75 11.20 14.30
CA ILE A 76 -15.37 9.80 14.50
C ILE A 76 -14.05 9.70 15.27
N THR A 77 -14.11 8.98 16.39
CA THR A 77 -12.95 8.62 17.22
C THR A 77 -12.32 7.30 16.77
N ALA A 78 -11.10 7.03 17.22
CA ALA A 78 -10.43 5.74 16.94
C ALA A 78 -11.24 4.53 17.43
N ALA A 79 -11.83 4.63 18.63
CA ALA A 79 -12.67 3.57 19.18
C ALA A 79 -13.93 3.31 18.34
N GLN A 80 -14.56 4.38 17.85
CA GLN A 80 -15.71 4.25 16.94
C GLN A 80 -15.30 3.69 15.58
N ALA A 81 -14.16 4.10 15.02
CA ALA A 81 -13.64 3.52 13.79
C ALA A 81 -13.38 2.00 13.94
N ASP A 82 -12.80 1.58 15.08
CA ASP A 82 -12.59 0.17 15.40
C ASP A 82 -13.93 -0.58 15.53
N ALA A 83 -14.93 0.01 16.19
CA ALA A 83 -16.27 -0.57 16.29
C ALA A 83 -16.96 -0.70 14.92
N ILE A 84 -16.78 0.28 14.03
CA ILE A 84 -17.27 0.23 12.64
C ILE A 84 -16.56 -0.89 11.86
N ILE A 85 -15.26 -1.12 12.09
CA ILE A 85 -14.52 -2.20 11.42
C ILE A 85 -14.98 -3.56 11.95
N ALA A 86 -15.09 -3.69 13.27
CA ALA A 86 -15.49 -4.93 13.93
C ALA A 86 -16.94 -5.35 13.60
N GLY A 87 -17.82 -4.39 13.32
CA GLY A 87 -19.23 -4.65 13.04
C GLY A 87 -19.60 -4.93 11.58
N ARG A 88 -18.61 -4.97 10.66
CA ARG A 88 -18.83 -5.27 9.24
C ARG A 88 -19.32 -6.71 9.05
N PRO A 89 -20.18 -7.00 8.04
CA PRO A 89 -20.73 -6.07 7.05
C PRO A 89 -22.04 -5.37 7.47
N TYR A 90 -22.31 -4.24 6.82
CA TYR A 90 -23.55 -3.47 6.94
C TYR A 90 -24.32 -3.47 5.61
N ASP A 91 -25.64 -3.66 5.67
CA ASP A 91 -26.49 -3.61 4.48
C ASP A 91 -26.80 -2.16 4.04
N ASN A 92 -26.81 -1.24 5.00
CA ASN A 92 -26.99 0.20 4.76
C ASN A 92 -26.27 1.02 5.84
N ALA A 93 -26.00 2.30 5.56
CA ALA A 93 -25.30 3.19 6.49
C ALA A 93 -26.04 3.36 7.83
N GLY A 94 -27.38 3.36 7.83
CA GLY A 94 -28.21 3.51 9.02
C GLY A 94 -27.99 2.43 10.08
N GLN A 95 -27.42 1.28 9.71
CA GLN A 95 -27.06 0.23 10.66
C GLN A 95 -26.02 0.67 11.68
N LEU A 96 -25.20 1.69 11.38
CA LEU A 96 -24.29 2.26 12.39
C LEU A 96 -25.06 2.81 13.60
N MET A 97 -26.22 3.43 13.36
CA MET A 97 -27.10 3.89 14.43
C MET A 97 -27.92 2.75 15.03
N HIS A 98 -28.56 1.93 14.20
CA HIS A 98 -29.47 0.87 14.67
C HIS A 98 -28.76 -0.21 15.51
N ARG A 99 -27.52 -0.56 15.14
CA ARG A 99 -26.68 -1.49 15.90
C ARG A 99 -25.92 -0.81 17.05
N ARG A 100 -26.22 0.46 17.35
CA ARG A 100 -25.59 1.27 18.40
C ARG A 100 -24.07 1.37 18.31
N ILE A 101 -23.54 1.31 17.09
CA ILE A 101 -22.10 1.51 16.84
C ILE A 101 -21.77 3.00 16.96
N LEU A 102 -22.67 3.85 16.47
CA LEU A 102 -22.61 5.29 16.62
C LEU A 102 -23.87 5.82 17.33
N PRO A 103 -23.72 6.78 18.26
CA PRO A 103 -24.83 7.58 18.73
C PRO A 103 -25.49 8.32 17.57
N LYS A 104 -26.81 8.55 17.63
CA LYS A 104 -27.56 9.26 16.57
C LYS A 104 -26.90 10.59 16.18
N LYS A 105 -26.48 11.38 17.17
CA LYS A 105 -25.82 12.68 16.95
C LYS A 105 -24.54 12.58 16.13
N GLU A 106 -23.75 11.53 16.32
CA GLU A 106 -22.53 11.31 15.54
C GLU A 106 -22.84 10.78 14.15
N TYR A 107 -23.80 9.87 14.04
CA TYR A 107 -24.27 9.37 12.75
C TYR A 107 -24.80 10.50 11.85
N ASP A 108 -25.65 11.39 12.39
CA ASP A 108 -26.27 12.49 11.64
C ASP A 108 -25.22 13.44 11.03
N ARG A 109 -24.01 13.57 11.63
CA ARG A 109 -22.91 14.41 11.11
C ARG A 109 -22.21 13.83 9.89
N ILE A 110 -22.32 12.51 9.69
CA ILE A 110 -21.56 11.79 8.67
C ILE A 110 -22.44 11.08 7.65
N ALA A 111 -23.77 11.06 7.85
CA ALA A 111 -24.70 10.27 7.06
C ALA A 111 -24.66 10.60 5.56
N ASP A 112 -24.35 11.85 5.20
CA ASP A 112 -24.17 12.33 3.82
C ASP A 112 -22.79 11.98 3.22
N ARG A 113 -21.84 11.59 4.06
CA ARG A 113 -20.44 11.29 3.70
C ARG A 113 -20.14 9.80 3.63
N ILE A 114 -21.10 8.95 3.95
CA ILE A 114 -20.91 7.50 4.02
C ILE A 114 -21.90 6.73 3.16
N ILE A 115 -21.46 5.55 2.71
CA ILE A 115 -22.30 4.56 2.03
C ILE A 115 -21.95 3.17 2.56
N ALA A 116 -22.85 2.21 2.37
CA ALA A 116 -22.57 0.79 2.58
C ALA A 116 -22.74 0.06 1.23
N LYS A 117 -21.65 -0.50 0.69
CA LYS A 117 -21.61 -1.27 -0.55
C LYS A 117 -20.62 -2.43 -0.45
#